data_AF-A0A397XW71-F1
#
_entry.id   AF-A0A397XW71-F1
#
_cell.length_a   1.000
_cell.length_b   1.000
_cell.length_c   1.000
_cell.angle_alpha   90.00
_cell.angle_beta   90.00
_cell.angle_gamma   90.00
#
_symmetry.space_group_name_H-M   'P 1'
#
loop_
_entity.id
_entity.type
_entity.pdbx_description
1 polymer ?
#
loop_
_entity_poly.entity_id
_entity_poly.type
_entity_poly.pdbx_seq_one_letter_code
_entity_poly.pdbx_strand_id
1 'polypeptide(L)'
;AETKSLWDTCLLKISPKCALDIIGVVFENLTITDACCHDLVQEGKMCHDTLIKYIAEKPHLVAHETEYLKKSDDLWTHCVSISQTT
;
A
#
# COMPACT_ATOMS: atom_id res chain seq x y z
N ALA A 1 -5.28 -18.37 9.69
CA ALA A 1 -3.96 -18.45 10.34
C ALA A 1 -2.92 -17.65 9.55
N GLU A 2 -2.85 -17.80 8.22
CA GLU A 2 -1.91 -17.04 7.35
C GLU A 2 -2.13 -15.53 7.34
N THR A 3 -3.38 -15.06 7.34
CA THR A 3 -3.66 -13.61 7.35
C THR A 3 -3.10 -12.98 8.62
N LYS A 4 -3.15 -13.64 9.78
CA LYS A 4 -2.66 -13.06 11.04
C LYS A 4 -1.13 -12.88 11.04
N SER A 5 -0.37 -13.81 10.46
CA SER A 5 1.10 -13.70 10.38
C SER A 5 1.58 -12.64 9.38
N LEU A 6 0.82 -12.41 8.30
CA LEU A 6 1.11 -11.33 7.35
C LEU A 6 0.93 -9.95 8.00
N TRP A 7 -0.10 -9.78 8.83
CA TRP A 7 -0.34 -8.51 9.53
C TRP A 7 0.78 -8.22 10.54
N ASP A 8 1.24 -9.23 11.28
CA ASP A 8 2.36 -9.07 12.22
C ASP A 8 3.70 -8.79 11.50
N THR A 9 3.88 -9.28 10.27
CA THR A 9 5.13 -9.08 9.51
C THR A 9 5.16 -7.73 8.78
N CYS A 10 4.01 -7.25 8.30
CA CYS A 10 3.92 -6.09 7.41
C CYS A 10 3.34 -4.83 8.07
N LEU A 11 2.29 -4.94 8.89
CA LEU A 11 1.66 -3.75 9.50
C LEU A 11 2.41 -3.20 10.70
N LEU A 12 3.29 -3.99 11.33
CA LEU A 12 4.09 -3.49 12.45
C LEU A 12 5.24 -2.56 12.02
N LYS A 13 5.55 -2.51 10.72
CA LYS A 13 6.72 -1.79 10.21
C LYS A 13 6.40 -0.56 9.36
N ILE A 14 5.31 -0.58 8.60
CA ILE A 14 4.78 0.65 8.00
C ILE A 14 4.17 1.50 9.11
N SER A 15 4.63 2.75 9.27
CA SER A 15 4.04 3.63 10.27
C SER A 15 2.53 3.78 10.06
N PRO A 16 1.70 3.87 11.12
CA PRO A 16 0.25 4.02 10.97
C PRO A 16 -0.15 5.18 10.06
N LYS A 17 0.65 6.26 10.05
CA LYS A 17 0.45 7.40 9.16
C LYS A 17 0.68 7.02 7.70
N CYS A 18 1.78 6.37 7.36
CA CYS A 18 2.05 5.98 5.98
C CYS A 18 1.08 4.92 5.46
N ALA A 19 0.62 4.01 6.32
CA ALA A 19 -0.43 3.07 5.96
C ALA A 19 -1.73 3.78 5.55
N LEU A 20 -2.13 4.84 6.28
CA LEU A 20 -3.29 5.66 5.92
C LEU A 20 -3.09 6.41 4.61
N ASP A 21 -1.91 7.00 4.38
CA ASP A 21 -1.61 7.71 3.14
C ASP A 21 -1.68 6.77 1.93
N ILE A 22 -1.11 5.55 2.05
CA ILE A 22 -1.16 4.51 1.00
C ILE A 22 -2.60 4.13 0.67
N ILE A 23 -3.43 3.89 1.69
CA ILE A 23 -4.86 3.59 1.51
C ILE A 23 -5.56 4.78 0.85
N GLY A 24 -5.27 6.00 1.29
CA GLY A 24 -5.83 7.22 0.75
C GLY A 24 -5.54 7.41 -0.74
N VAL A 25 -4.32 7.16 -1.18
CA VAL A 25 -3.96 7.25 -2.61
C VAL A 25 -4.76 6.24 -3.44
N VAL A 26 -4.84 4.99 -2.97
CA VAL A 26 -5.46 3.91 -3.76
C VAL A 26 -6.98 4.04 -3.79
N PHE A 27 -7.62 4.35 -2.66
CA PHE A 27 -9.07 4.28 -2.51
C PHE A 27 -9.78 5.64 -2.50
N GLU A 28 -9.07 6.73 -2.19
CA GLU A 28 -9.66 8.06 -1.96
C GLU A 28 -9.01 9.19 -2.80
N ASN A 29 -8.15 8.85 -3.76
CA ASN A 29 -7.41 9.79 -4.63
C ASN A 29 -6.61 10.86 -3.85
N LEU A 30 -6.08 10.50 -2.67
CA LEU A 30 -5.20 11.37 -1.90
C LEU A 30 -3.77 11.33 -2.43
N THR A 31 -2.85 12.04 -1.77
CA THR A 31 -1.43 12.09 -2.11
C THR A 31 -0.58 11.43 -1.03
N ILE A 32 0.59 10.93 -1.40
CA ILE A 32 1.59 10.38 -0.48
C ILE A 32 2.78 11.34 -0.36
N THR A 33 3.49 11.27 0.76
CA THR A 33 4.75 12.01 0.97
C THR A 33 5.96 11.17 0.57
N ASP A 34 7.05 11.83 0.15
CA ASP A 34 8.31 11.15 -0.20
C ASP A 34 8.82 10.27 0.95
N ALA A 35 8.71 10.75 2.19
CA ALA A 35 9.05 9.98 3.39
C ALA A 35 8.28 8.66 3.49
N CYS A 36 6.96 8.69 3.23
CA CYS A 36 6.16 7.48 3.20
C CYS A 36 6.48 6.57 2.01
N CYS A 37 6.93 7.13 0.88
CA CYS A 37 7.43 6.32 -0.22
C CYS A 37 8.71 5.56 0.15
N HIS A 38 9.63 6.19 0.87
CA HIS A 38 10.83 5.51 1.37
C HIS A 38 10.48 4.39 2.36
N ASP A 39 9.60 4.66 3.32
CA ASP A 39 9.11 3.65 4.27
C ASP A 39 8.46 2.48 3.50
N LEU A 40 7.58 2.77 2.54
CA LEU A 40 6.90 1.75 1.74
C LEU A 40 7.89 0.85 0.97
N VAL A 41 8.89 1.45 0.32
CA VAL A 41 9.89 0.71 -0.45
C VAL A 41 10.79 -0.12 0.45
N GLN A 42 11.16 0.41 1.63
CA GLN A 42 11.94 -0.31 2.63
C GLN A 42 11.21 -1.56 3.13
N GLU A 43 9.90 -1.47 3.36
CA GLU A 43 9.09 -2.61 3.82
C GLU A 43 8.79 -3.62 2.71
N GLY A 44 8.74 -3.15 1.46
CA GLY A 44 8.74 -4.00 0.28
C GLY A 44 7.36 -4.28 -0.30
N LYS A 45 7.37 -4.65 -1.59
CA LYS A 45 6.15 -4.80 -2.41
C LYS A 45 5.16 -5.81 -1.85
N MET A 46 5.65 -6.90 -1.24
CA MET A 46 4.79 -7.95 -0.67
C MET A 46 3.84 -7.37 0.39
N CYS A 47 4.34 -6.48 1.25
CA CYS A 47 3.54 -5.89 2.32
C CYS A 47 2.51 -4.90 1.78
N HIS A 48 2.92 -4.07 0.81
CA HIS A 48 2.04 -3.19 0.06
C HIS A 48 0.88 -3.95 -0.62
N ASP A 49 1.22 -4.94 -1.45
CA ASP A 49 0.26 -5.72 -2.22
C ASP A 49 -0.73 -6.45 -1.30
N THR A 50 -0.24 -7.00 -0.19
CA THR A 50 -1.08 -7.70 0.79
C THR A 50 -2.08 -6.75 1.45
N LEU A 51 -1.64 -5.55 1.85
CA LEU A 51 -2.50 -4.54 2.48
C LEU A 51 -3.63 -4.11 1.52
N ILE A 52 -3.27 -3.73 0.29
CA ILE A 52 -4.25 -3.25 -0.68
C ILE A 52 -5.22 -4.37 -1.05
N LYS A 53 -4.73 -5.58 -1.35
CA LYS A 53 -5.59 -6.71 -1.72
C LYS A 53 -6.61 -7.02 -0.62
N TYR A 54 -6.18 -7.05 0.64
CA TYR A 54 -7.08 -7.27 1.76
C TYR A 54 -8.24 -6.26 1.85
N ILE A 55 -7.96 -4.99 1.53
CA ILE A 55 -8.97 -3.93 1.53
C ILE A 55 -9.84 -4.01 0.28
N ALA A 56 -9.25 -4.25 -0.89
CA ALA A 56 -9.97 -4.36 -2.16
C ALA A 56 -10.97 -5.53 -2.18
N GLU A 57 -10.68 -6.63 -1.47
CA GLU A 57 -11.59 -7.78 -1.31
C GLU A 57 -12.83 -7.48 -0.43
N LYS A 58 -12.93 -6.29 0.18
CA LYS A 58 -14.11 -5.95 0.99
C LYS A 58 -15.36 -5.86 0.11
N PRO A 59 -16.55 -6.31 0.59
CA PRO A 59 -17.76 -6.40 -0.23
C PRO A 59 -18.19 -5.11 -0.93
N HIS A 60 -17.87 -3.94 -0.37
CA HIS A 60 -18.21 -2.64 -0.95
C HIS A 60 -17.15 -2.11 -1.93
N LEU A 61 -16.00 -2.76 -2.04
CA LEU A 61 -14.87 -2.36 -2.90
C LEU A 61 -14.58 -3.36 -4.01
N VAL A 62 -14.94 -4.64 -3.82
CA VAL A 62 -14.59 -5.73 -4.75
C VAL A 62 -15.07 -5.53 -6.18
N ALA A 63 -16.17 -4.78 -6.39
CA ALA A 63 -16.66 -4.44 -7.73
C ALA A 63 -15.65 -3.59 -8.53
N HIS A 64 -14.75 -2.87 -7.85
CA HIS A 64 -13.70 -2.02 -8.43
C HIS A 64 -12.30 -2.56 -8.11
N GLU A 65 -12.16 -3.82 -7.68
CA GLU A 65 -10.90 -4.42 -7.26
C GLU A 65 -9.77 -4.20 -8.29
N THR A 66 -10.03 -4.49 -9.56
CA THR A 66 -9.05 -4.32 -10.64
C THR A 66 -8.54 -2.87 -10.77
N GLU A 67 -9.40 -1.88 -10.53
CA GLU A 67 -8.99 -0.46 -10.54
C GLU A 67 -8.05 -0.16 -9.37
N TYR A 68 -8.39 -0.64 -8.17
CA TYR A 68 -7.57 -0.43 -6.97
C TYR A 68 -6.21 -1.13 -7.08
N LEU A 69 -6.18 -2.35 -7.61
CA LEU A 69 -4.92 -3.07 -7.84
C LEU A 69 -4.04 -2.34 -8.85
N LYS A 70 -4.62 -1.78 -9.92
CA LYS A 70 -3.86 -0.93 -10.86
C LYS A 70 -3.28 0.31 -10.18
N LYS A 71 -4.09 1.06 -9.42
CA LYS A 71 -3.64 2.23 -8.67
C LYS A 71 -2.53 1.87 -7.66
N SER A 72 -2.61 0.69 -7.07
CA SER A 72 -1.60 0.16 -6.16
C SER A 72 -0.25 -0.09 -6.85
N ASP A 73 -0.25 -0.69 -8.04
CA ASP A 73 0.98 -0.90 -8.82
C ASP A 73 1.58 0.42 -9.32
N ASP A 74 0.72 1.38 -9.70
CA ASP A 74 1.14 2.73 -10.10
C ASP A 74 1.81 3.47 -8.92
N LEU A 75 1.21 3.40 -7.72
CA LEU A 75 1.78 3.95 -6.48
C LEU A 75 3.12 3.30 -6.13
N TRP A 76 3.22 1.97 -6.20
CA TRP A 76 4.48 1.27 -5.95
C TRP A 76 5.59 1.75 -6.88
N THR A 77 5.30 1.85 -8.18
CA THR A 77 6.25 2.33 -9.20
C THR A 77 6.70 3.76 -8.91
N HIS A 78 5.75 4.62 -8.53
CA HIS A 78 6.04 6.00 -8.14
C HIS A 78 7.00 6.07 -6.93
N CYS A 79 6.72 5.31 -5.87
CA CYS A 79 7.56 5.31 -4.67
C CYS A 79 8.95 4.70 -4.89
N VAL A 80 9.06 3.66 -5.74
CA VAL A 80 10.37 3.13 -6.16
C VAL A 80 11.18 4.19 -6.89
N SER A 81 10.54 4.98 -7.77
CA SER A 81 11.22 6.09 -8.46
C SER A 81 11.75 7.14 -7.48
N ILE A 82 10.91 7.59 -6.52
CA ILE A 82 11.31 8.56 -5.50
C ILE A 82 12.50 8.05 -4.68
N SER A 83 12.45 6.77 -4.31
CA SER A 83 13.45 6.13 -3.46
C SER A 83 14.81 5.92 -4.14
N GLN A 84 14.88 6.02 -5.47
CA GLN A 84 16.12 5.94 -6.24
C GLN A 84 16.74 7.31 -6.54
N THR A 85 15.99 8.39 -6.38
CA THR A 85 16.42 9.77 -6.67
C THR A 85 17.12 10.49 -5.52
N THR A 86 17.35 9.81 -4.39
CA THR A 86 18.01 10.34 -3.18
C THR A 86 19.14 9.42 -2.74
#